data_AF-A0A970ZW97-F1
#
_entry.id   AF-A0A970ZW97-F1
#
_cell.length_a   1.000
_cell.length_b   1.000
_cell.length_c   1.000
_cell.angle_alpha   90.00
_cell.angle_beta   90.00
_cell.angle_gamma   90.00
#
_symmetry.space_group_name_H-M   'P 1'
#
loop_
_entity.id
_entity.type
_entity.pdbx_description
1 polymer ?
#
loop_
_entity_poly.entity_id
_entity_poly.type
_entity_poly.pdbx_seq_one_letter_code
_entity_poly.pdbx_strand_id
1 'polypeptide(L)' 'AITKEEVEVERDEPLKCELAAFVECAARGEQPKVSGHQGAAALDVALEITRLIETAS' A
#
# COMPACT_ATOMS: atom_id res chain seq x y z
N ALA A 1 2.95 3.90 21.61
CA ALA A 1 4.24 4.51 21.27
C ALA A 1 4.49 4.26 19.79
N ILE A 2 4.98 5.24 19.03
CA ILE A 2 5.34 5.04 17.62
C ILE A 2 6.78 4.54 17.58
N THR A 3 6.98 3.30 17.16
CA THR A 3 8.30 2.67 17.02
C THR A 3 8.78 2.79 15.57
N LYS A 4 10.02 3.24 15.37
CA LYS A 4 10.67 3.16 14.06
C LYS A 4 11.19 1.74 13.85
N GLU A 5 10.91 1.19 12.68
CA GLU A 5 11.46 -0.08 12.22
C GLU A 5 12.20 0.18 10.92
N GLU A 6 13.40 -0.41 10.78
CA GLU A 6 14.12 -0.38 9.51
C GLU A 6 13.45 -1.38 8.56
N VAL A 7 12.95 -0.86 7.44
CA VAL A 7 12.34 -1.68 6.40
C VAL A 7 13.35 -1.84 5.27
N GLU A 8 13.76 -3.07 4.99
CA GLU A 8 14.56 -3.37 3.80
C GLU A 8 13.73 -3.05 2.55
N VAL A 9 14.20 -2.09 1.75
CA VAL A 9 13.62 -1.77 0.46
C VAL A 9 14.42 -2.50 -0.61
N GLU A 10 13.80 -3.51 -1.21
CA GLU A 10 14.37 -4.25 -2.33
C GLU A 10 14.59 -3.31 -3.52
N ARG A 11 15.82 -3.28 -4.06
CA ARG A 11 16.27 -2.31 -5.07
C ARG A 11 16.06 -2.76 -6.53
N ASP A 12 15.04 -3.55 -6.81
CA ASP A 12 14.66 -3.91 -8.19
C ASP A 12 13.63 -2.90 -8.73
N GLU A 13 13.32 -2.97 -10.03
CA GLU A 13 12.34 -2.11 -10.69
C GLU A 13 10.94 -2.26 -10.04
N PRO A 14 10.41 -1.24 -9.34
CA PRO A 14 9.25 -1.41 -8.47
C PRO A 14 8.00 -1.96 -9.18
N LEU A 15 7.72 -1.46 -10.38
CA LEU A 15 6.57 -1.88 -11.17
C LEU A 15 6.69 -3.34 -11.62
N LYS A 16 7.90 -3.78 -11.97
CA LYS A 16 8.17 -5.18 -12.36
C LYS A 16 7.91 -6.11 -11.19
N CYS A 17 8.37 -5.76 -9.99
CA CYS A 17 8.13 -6.53 -8.77
C CYS A 17 6.62 -6.62 -8.44
N GLU A 18 5.90 -5.50 -8.56
CA GLU A 18 4.45 -5.44 -8.33
C GLU A 18 3.68 -6.35 -9.30
N LEU A 19 4.00 -6.27 -10.60
CA LEU A 19 3.35 -7.09 -11.62
C LEU A 19 3.65 -8.58 -11.44
N ALA A 20 4.89 -8.94 -11.09
CA ALA A 20 5.26 -10.32 -10.80
C ALA A 20 4.46 -10.88 -9.60
N ALA A 21 4.40 -10.12 -8.50
CA ALA A 21 3.62 -10.49 -7.32
C ALA A 21 2.12 -10.62 -7.62
N PHE A 22 1.57 -9.73 -8.45
CA PHE A 22 0.18 -9.79 -8.87
C PHE A 22 -0.13 -11.07 -9.66
N VAL A 23 0.68 -11.39 -10.68
CA VAL A 23 0.48 -12.58 -11.52
C VAL A 23 0.61 -13.86 -10.69
N GLU A 24 1.61 -13.95 -9.80
CA GLU A 24 1.80 -15.10 -8.92
C GLU A 24 0.59 -15.30 -7.99
N CYS A 25 0.16 -14.22 -7.31
CA CYS A 25 -0.99 -14.25 -6.43
C CYS A 25 -2.26 -14.69 -7.16
N ALA A 26 -2.51 -14.14 -8.35
CA ALA A 26 -3.68 -14.47 -9.16
C ALA A 26 -3.65 -15.93 -9.66
N ALA A 27 -2.48 -16.41 -10.10
CA ALA A 27 -2.32 -17.78 -10.57
C ALA A 27 -2.53 -18.82 -9.46
N ARG A 28 -2.15 -18.48 -8.23
CA ARG A 28 -2.22 -19.38 -7.06
C ARG A 28 -3.51 -19.23 -6.26
N GLY A 29 -4.32 -18.21 -6.54
CA GLY A 29 -5.52 -17.88 -5.76
C GLY A 29 -5.18 -17.48 -4.31
N GLU A 30 -3.99 -16.95 -4.09
CA GLU A 30 -3.53 -16.52 -2.77
C GLU A 30 -4.11 -15.15 -2.40
N GLN A 31 -4.01 -14.78 -1.12
CA GLN A 31 -4.37 -13.44 -0.68
C GLN A 31 -3.22 -12.46 -1.04
N PRO A 32 -3.52 -11.34 -1.72
CA PRO A 32 -2.49 -10.38 -2.06
C PRO A 32 -1.94 -9.69 -0.80
N LYS A 33 -0.69 -9.22 -0.88
CA LYS A 33 -0.05 -8.46 0.21
C LYS A 33 -0.89 -7.25 0.65
N VAL A 34 -1.58 -6.62 -0.31
CA VAL A 34 -2.56 -5.55 -0.09
C VAL A 34 -3.86 -5.94 -0.75
N SER A 35 -4.90 -6.16 0.05
CA SER A 35 -6.26 -6.44 -0.40
C SER A 35 -6.99 -5.16 -0.82
N GLY A 36 -8.12 -5.33 -1.55
CA GLY A 36 -9.00 -4.22 -1.90
C GLY A 36 -9.55 -3.47 -0.67
N HIS A 37 -9.85 -4.18 0.42
CA HIS A 37 -10.30 -3.56 1.67
C HIS A 37 -9.21 -2.71 2.31
N GLN A 38 -7.96 -3.18 2.31
CA GLN A 38 -6.83 -2.38 2.80
C GLN A 38 -6.59 -1.15 1.92
N GLY A 39 -6.71 -1.28 0.60
CA GLY A 39 -6.63 -0.15 -0.33
C GLY A 39 -7.71 0.90 -0.09
N ALA A 40 -8.96 0.48 0.12
CA ALA A 40 -10.06 1.37 0.45
C ALA A 40 -9.83 2.10 1.78
N ALA A 41 -9.41 1.38 2.83
CA ALA A 41 -9.10 2.00 4.12
C ALA A 41 -7.95 3.02 4.03
N ALA A 42 -6.90 2.72 3.25
CA ALA A 42 -5.81 3.65 3.00
C ALA A 42 -6.29 4.91 2.25
N LEU A 43 -7.19 4.75 1.28
CA LEU A 43 -7.80 5.87 0.56
C LEU A 43 -8.65 6.74 1.49
N ASP A 44 -9.47 6.15 2.36
CA ASP A 44 -10.29 6.90 3.32
C ASP A 44 -9.44 7.79 4.23
N VAL A 45 -8.33 7.25 4.75
CA VAL A 45 -7.36 8.01 5.55
C VAL A 45 -6.70 9.12 4.72
N ALA A 46 -6.33 8.86 3.47
CA ALA A 46 -5.75 9.88 2.59
C ALA A 46 -6.73 11.05 2.34
N LEU A 47 -8.02 10.75 2.16
CA LEU A 47 -9.08 11.77 2.01
C LEU A 47 -9.33 12.56 3.29
N GLU A 48 -9.24 11.92 4.46
CA GLU A 48 -9.27 12.61 5.76
C GLU A 48 -8.10 13.60 5.89
N ILE A 49 -6.87 13.14 5.63
CA ILE A 49 -5.67 13.99 5.67
C ILE A 49 -5.82 15.18 4.71
N THR A 50 -6.31 14.94 3.49
CA THR A 50 -6.51 15.98 2.49
C THR A 50 -7.47 17.06 2.99
N ARG A 51 -8.62 16.67 3.56
CA ARG A 51 -9.60 17.61 4.14
C ARG A 51 -9.03 18.43 5.30
N LEU A 52 -8.18 17.82 6.14
CA LEU A 52 -7.51 18.51 7.24
C LEU A 52 -6.52 19.57 6.72
N ILE A 53 -5.77 19.26 5.67
CA ILE A 53 -4.85 20.21 5.02
C ILE A 53 -5.62 21.41 4.44
N GLU A 54 -6.74 21.15 3.77
CA GLU A 54 -7.58 22.18 3.16
C GLU A 54 -8.23 23.11 4.22
N THR A 55 -8.65 22.56 5.36
CA THR A 55 -9.29 23.34 6.45
C THR A 55 -8.27 24.12 7.29
N ALA A 56 -7.01 23.70 7.28
CA ALA A 56 -5.91 24.37 7.99
C ALA A 56 -5.32 25.57 7.22
N SER A 57 -5.73 25.77 5.96
CA SER A 57 -5.32 26.86 5.07
C SER A 57 -6.36 27.99 5.07
#